data_AF-A0AAJ6NYS7-F1
#
_entry.id   AF-A0AAJ6NYS7-F1
#
_cell.length_a   1.000
_cell.length_b   1.000
_cell.length_c   1.000
_cell.angle_alpha   90.00
_cell.angle_beta   90.00
_cell.angle_gamma   90.00
#
_symmetry.space_group_name_H-M   'P 1'
#
loop_
_entity.id
_entity.type
_entity.pdbx_description
1 polymer ?
#
loop_
_entity_poly.entity_id
_entity_poly.type
_entity_poly.pdbx_seq_one_letter_code
_entity_poly.pdbx_strand_id
1 'polypeptide(L)'
;MTIYTSYYSGIIKGEAVSISLYPPKNWKGKHLPLFAPTPELLKWWKSSAKDAAAQQKYKRQFHEILLSRQQLIDLWVQKQRESSADITLCCYEKTGDFCHRHQVGEEIVQAYLPEYWGGEIGAAQKPQLKIIPGGKFSPNATYPSRILNLIEKCHQSGCPVVCDRLDCGYYRVSLRGESLGVWSELGLLGVLSGLRQEFYRERLVPSISNPNASTKVETISNRMVFTSSHQVEAQSRYKL
;
A
#
# COMPACT_ATOMS: atom_id res chain seq x y z
N MET A 1 -10.51 5.91 17.51
CA MET A 1 -9.23 6.62 17.38
C MET A 1 -8.81 6.67 15.92
N THR A 2 -7.95 7.63 15.59
CA THR A 2 -7.24 7.71 14.32
C THR A 2 -5.76 8.03 14.57
N ILE A 3 -4.89 7.35 13.85
CA ILE A 3 -3.44 7.48 13.90
C ILE A 3 -2.99 8.29 12.70
N TYR A 4 -2.38 9.43 12.98
CA TYR A 4 -1.86 10.35 11.98
C TYR A 4 -0.34 10.41 12.02
N THR A 5 0.25 10.92 10.95
CA THR A 5 1.66 11.37 10.95
C THR A 5 1.74 12.86 10.69
N SER A 6 2.73 13.52 11.29
CA SER A 6 3.07 14.92 10.97
C SER A 6 4.52 15.21 11.34
N TYR A 7 4.93 16.45 11.14
CA TYR A 7 6.18 17.00 11.67
C TYR A 7 5.90 17.82 12.92
N TYR A 8 6.91 18.07 13.76
CA TYR A 8 6.71 18.70 15.08
C TYR A 8 5.99 20.04 15.06
N SER A 9 6.23 20.88 14.05
CA SER A 9 5.56 22.18 13.89
C SER A 9 4.38 22.12 12.92
N GLY A 10 3.92 20.92 12.58
CA GLY A 10 2.76 20.68 11.73
C GLY A 10 1.45 20.64 12.53
N ILE A 11 0.38 20.19 11.86
CA ILE A 11 -0.91 20.00 12.50
C ILE A 11 -0.88 18.72 13.32
N ILE A 12 -1.27 18.82 14.58
CA ILE A 12 -1.35 17.70 15.52
C ILE A 12 -2.84 17.45 15.83
N LYS A 13 -3.28 16.21 15.68
CA LYS A 13 -4.61 15.74 16.11
C LYS A 13 -4.46 14.74 17.25
N GLY A 14 -5.24 14.95 18.30
CA GLY A 14 -5.18 14.13 19.50
C GLY A 14 -3.82 14.23 20.20
N GLU A 15 -3.35 13.10 20.71
CA GLU A 15 -2.10 13.04 21.47
C GLU A 15 -0.86 13.11 20.56
N ALA A 16 0.03 14.04 20.88
CA ALA A 16 1.30 14.19 20.18
C ALA A 16 2.33 13.18 20.67
N VAL A 17 2.84 12.34 19.76
CA VAL A 17 3.83 11.30 20.08
C VAL A 17 5.07 11.50 19.22
N SER A 18 6.19 11.83 19.85
CA SER A 18 7.50 11.88 19.19
C SER A 18 7.97 10.47 18.84
N ILE A 19 8.33 10.24 17.58
CA ILE A 19 8.98 9.01 17.11
C ILE A 19 10.41 9.24 16.65
N SER A 20 10.97 10.43 16.90
CA SER A 20 12.38 10.71 16.61
C SER A 20 13.28 10.18 17.73
N LEU A 21 14.56 9.97 17.39
CA LEU A 21 15.58 9.57 18.36
C LEU A 21 15.77 10.65 19.45
N TYR A 22 15.68 11.93 19.07
CA TYR A 22 15.88 13.07 19.97
C TYR A 22 14.73 14.08 19.78
N PRO A 23 13.70 14.06 20.64
CA PRO A 23 12.63 15.05 20.57
C PRO A 23 13.15 16.49 20.71
N PRO A 24 12.39 17.52 20.28
CA PRO A 24 12.74 18.92 20.50
C PRO A 24 12.97 19.20 21.99
N LYS A 25 13.90 20.12 22.32
CA LYS A 25 14.32 20.40 23.71
C LYS A 25 13.16 20.68 24.69
N ASN A 26 12.04 21.22 24.20
CA ASN A 26 10.87 21.56 25.00
C ASN A 26 9.64 20.71 24.64
N TRP A 27 9.84 19.49 24.12
CA TRP A 27 8.73 18.60 23.77
C TRP A 27 7.88 18.26 24.98
N LYS A 28 6.56 18.48 24.88
CA LYS A 28 5.58 18.20 25.95
C LYS A 28 4.73 16.96 25.69
N GLY A 29 4.79 16.40 24.47
CA GLY A 29 4.07 15.18 24.13
C GLY A 29 4.78 13.92 24.62
N LYS A 30 4.19 12.74 24.36
CA LYS A 30 4.83 11.46 24.65
C LYS A 30 6.06 11.25 23.76
N HIS A 31 6.99 10.43 24.22
CA HIS A 31 8.13 9.97 23.43
C HIS A 31 8.09 8.46 23.28
N LEU A 32 8.07 8.01 22.02
CA LEU A 32 8.03 6.61 21.64
C LEU A 32 9.28 6.27 20.81
N PRO A 33 10.43 6.02 21.46
CA PRO A 33 11.69 5.69 20.77
C PRO A 33 11.65 4.34 20.05
N LEU A 34 10.62 3.52 20.28
CA LEU A 34 10.36 2.27 19.58
C LEU A 34 10.46 2.42 18.05
N PHE A 35 9.99 3.55 17.51
CA PHE A 35 9.99 3.86 16.09
C PHE A 35 11.13 4.80 15.65
N ALA A 36 12.11 5.07 16.51
CA ALA A 36 13.24 5.92 16.17
C ALA A 36 14.35 5.13 15.45
N PRO A 37 15.05 5.71 14.46
CA PRO A 37 16.28 5.11 13.94
C PRO A 37 17.35 5.03 15.03
N THR A 38 18.34 4.14 14.86
CA THR A 38 19.48 4.12 15.78
C THR A 38 20.39 5.35 15.58
N PRO A 39 21.19 5.74 16.59
CA PRO A 39 22.15 6.83 16.45
C PRO A 39 23.10 6.65 15.25
N GLU A 40 23.52 5.42 14.98
CA GLU A 40 24.44 5.08 13.89
C GLU A 40 23.78 5.31 12.53
N LEU A 41 22.54 4.83 12.36
CA LEU A 41 21.79 5.01 11.12
C LEU A 41 21.49 6.49 10.87
N LEU A 42 21.12 7.24 11.93
CA LEU A 42 20.87 8.68 11.83
C LEU A 42 22.15 9.44 11.46
N LYS A 43 23.29 9.12 12.09
CA LYS A 43 24.59 9.72 11.78
C LYS A 43 24.98 9.45 10.33
N TRP A 44 24.87 8.20 9.89
CA TRP A 44 25.17 7.81 8.52
C TRP A 44 24.30 8.55 7.50
N TRP A 45 22.97 8.63 7.74
CA TRP A 45 22.04 9.32 6.85
C TRP A 45 22.42 10.79 6.67
N LYS A 46 22.74 11.48 7.77
CA LYS A 46 23.15 12.89 7.76
C LYS A 46 24.42 13.14 6.94
N SER A 47 25.36 12.19 6.91
CA SER A 47 26.60 12.26 6.14
C SER A 47 26.49 11.68 4.72
N SER A 48 25.35 11.09 4.34
CA SER A 48 25.18 10.45 3.04
C SER A 48 24.92 11.46 1.91
N ALA A 49 24.99 10.99 0.66
CA ALA A 49 24.62 11.79 -0.51
C ALA A 49 23.12 12.12 -0.58
N LYS A 50 22.28 11.49 0.24
CA LYS A 50 20.81 11.64 0.28
C LYS A 50 20.09 11.40 -1.06
N ASP A 51 20.77 10.73 -1.99
CA ASP A 51 20.23 10.30 -3.27
C ASP A 51 19.31 9.07 -3.12
N ALA A 52 18.78 8.59 -4.25
CA ALA A 52 17.87 7.45 -4.26
C ALA A 52 18.50 6.16 -3.68
N ALA A 53 19.80 5.94 -3.92
CA ALA A 53 20.51 4.76 -3.43
C ALA A 53 20.70 4.84 -1.90
N ALA A 54 21.06 6.02 -1.38
CA ALA A 54 21.16 6.28 0.04
C ALA A 54 19.79 6.12 0.74
N GLN A 55 18.72 6.64 0.14
CA GLN A 55 17.35 6.45 0.65
C GLN A 55 16.96 4.96 0.71
N GLN A 56 17.25 4.20 -0.34
CA GLN A 56 16.96 2.76 -0.37
C GLN A 56 17.75 2.01 0.70
N LYS A 57 19.03 2.33 0.87
CA LYS A 57 19.87 1.75 1.92
C LYS A 57 19.34 2.09 3.32
N TYR A 58 18.93 3.34 3.54
CA TYR A 58 18.28 3.76 4.78
C TYR A 58 17.03 2.93 5.05
N LYS A 59 16.12 2.85 4.08
CA LYS A 59 14.85 2.12 4.23
C LYS A 59 15.08 0.67 4.64
N ARG A 60 16.01 -0.01 3.96
CA ARG A 60 16.38 -1.40 4.30
C ARG A 60 16.93 -1.50 5.73
N GLN A 61 17.89 -0.66 6.11
CA GLN A 61 18.48 -0.73 7.46
C GLN A 61 17.45 -0.36 8.54
N PHE A 62 16.56 0.59 8.26
CA PHE A 62 15.49 0.94 9.17
C PHE A 62 14.44 -0.17 9.30
N HIS A 63 14.16 -0.90 8.21
CA HIS A 63 13.29 -2.07 8.23
C HIS A 63 13.85 -3.16 9.17
N GLU A 64 15.16 -3.47 9.07
CA GLU A 64 15.80 -4.43 10.00
C GLU A 64 15.68 -3.99 11.47
N ILE A 65 15.77 -2.68 11.73
CA ILE A 65 15.54 -2.13 13.08
C ILE A 65 14.10 -2.38 13.53
N LEU A 66 13.10 -2.16 12.66
CA LEU A 66 11.70 -2.43 12.98
C LEU A 66 11.47 -3.93 13.25
N LEU A 67 12.02 -4.81 12.41
CA LEU A 67 11.94 -6.27 12.60
C LEU A 67 12.56 -6.71 13.93
N SER A 68 13.73 -6.16 14.30
CA SER A 68 14.37 -6.47 15.58
C SER A 68 13.52 -6.06 16.80
N ARG A 69 12.54 -5.16 16.59
CA ARG A 69 11.64 -4.63 17.62
C ARG A 69 10.22 -5.18 17.51
N GLN A 70 9.97 -6.16 16.65
CA GLN A 70 8.63 -6.62 16.28
C GLN A 70 7.76 -6.95 17.50
N GLN A 71 8.30 -7.66 18.50
CA GLN A 71 7.55 -8.01 19.72
C GLN A 71 7.02 -6.78 20.47
N LEU A 72 7.80 -5.70 20.56
CA LEU A 72 7.37 -4.46 21.20
C LEU A 72 6.39 -3.68 20.33
N ILE A 73 6.54 -3.78 19.00
CA ILE A 73 5.60 -3.22 18.04
C ILE A 73 4.24 -3.90 18.16
N ASP A 74 4.19 -5.23 18.26
CA ASP A 74 2.96 -6.00 18.42
C ASP A 74 2.21 -5.60 19.69
N LEU A 75 2.93 -5.43 20.81
CA LEU A 75 2.35 -4.92 22.06
C LEU A 75 1.82 -3.49 21.92
N TRP A 76 2.56 -2.62 21.22
CA TRP A 76 2.10 -1.25 20.95
C TRP A 76 0.83 -1.25 20.09
N VAL A 77 0.79 -2.08 19.04
CA VAL A 77 -0.36 -2.27 18.14
C VAL A 77 -1.59 -2.73 18.92
N GLN A 78 -1.45 -3.77 19.75
CA GLN A 78 -2.53 -4.27 20.60
C GLN A 78 -3.08 -3.17 21.51
N LYS A 79 -2.20 -2.43 22.18
CA LYS A 79 -2.59 -1.30 23.03
C LYS A 79 -3.34 -0.21 22.25
N GLN A 80 -2.99 0.05 20.99
CA GLN A 80 -3.71 1.06 20.20
C GLN A 80 -5.14 0.60 19.88
N ARG A 81 -5.39 -0.70 19.66
CA ARG A 81 -6.75 -1.21 19.41
C ARG A 81 -7.72 -0.93 20.55
N GLU A 82 -7.21 -0.86 21.77
CA GLU A 82 -7.98 -0.58 22.98
C GLU A 82 -8.10 0.92 23.28
N SER A 83 -7.35 1.77 22.56
CA SER A 83 -7.33 3.21 22.77
C SER A 83 -8.50 3.90 22.07
N SER A 84 -9.11 4.87 22.76
CA SER A 84 -10.15 5.72 22.18
C SER A 84 -9.59 7.04 21.62
N ALA A 85 -8.42 7.49 22.08
CA ALA A 85 -7.84 8.78 21.72
C ALA A 85 -7.07 8.74 20.40
N ASP A 86 -7.26 9.76 19.56
CA ASP A 86 -6.46 9.99 18.37
C ASP A 86 -5.00 10.26 18.74
N ILE A 87 -4.07 9.87 17.86
CA ILE A 87 -2.64 10.11 18.06
C ILE A 87 -2.01 10.69 16.79
N THR A 88 -0.98 11.52 16.95
CA THR A 88 -0.14 12.01 15.85
C THR A 88 1.31 11.65 16.11
N LEU A 89 1.88 10.81 15.24
CA LEU A 89 3.29 10.42 15.24
C LEU A 89 4.14 11.51 14.56
N CYS A 90 5.12 12.05 15.29
CA CYS A 90 5.88 13.24 14.89
C CYS A 90 7.38 12.95 14.66
N CYS A 91 7.95 13.45 13.54
CA CYS A 91 9.39 13.61 13.31
C CYS A 91 9.75 15.07 12.93
N TYR A 92 11.02 15.37 12.58
CA TYR A 92 11.45 16.75 12.30
C TYR A 92 11.20 17.19 10.86
N GLU A 93 11.40 16.26 9.94
CA GLU A 93 11.41 16.47 8.51
C GLU A 93 10.03 16.95 8.04
N LYS A 94 9.95 17.91 7.11
CA LYS A 94 8.65 18.45 6.68
C LYS A 94 7.92 17.46 5.78
N THR A 95 6.67 17.75 5.46
CA THR A 95 5.95 17.00 4.42
C THR A 95 6.72 17.04 3.11
N GLY A 96 6.82 15.88 2.46
CA GLY A 96 7.53 15.70 1.19
C GLY A 96 9.00 15.33 1.34
N ASP A 97 9.61 15.57 2.51
CA ASP A 97 10.97 15.14 2.80
C ASP A 97 11.03 13.62 3.06
N PHE A 98 12.17 13.01 2.76
CA PHE A 98 12.42 11.63 3.19
C PHE A 98 12.61 11.57 4.72
N CYS A 99 11.70 10.89 5.43
CA CYS A 99 11.74 10.63 6.88
C CYS A 99 11.31 9.21 7.19
N HIS A 100 11.79 8.66 8.31
CA HIS A 100 11.35 7.37 8.84
C HIS A 100 9.86 7.35 9.22
N ARG A 101 9.22 8.50 9.52
CA ARG A 101 7.77 8.55 9.81
C ARG A 101 6.93 7.96 8.68
N HIS A 102 7.35 8.16 7.43
CA HIS A 102 6.62 7.65 6.27
C HIS A 102 6.68 6.11 6.25
N GLN A 103 7.85 5.55 6.53
CA GLN A 103 8.05 4.11 6.64
C GLN A 103 7.30 3.52 7.84
N VAL A 104 7.23 4.20 8.98
CA VAL A 104 6.40 3.77 10.13
C VAL A 104 4.91 3.80 9.77
N GLY A 105 4.44 4.86 9.09
CA GLY A 105 3.05 4.95 8.63
C GLY A 105 2.68 3.85 7.63
N GLU A 106 3.61 3.46 6.75
CA GLU A 106 3.42 2.42 5.74
C GLU A 106 3.54 1.01 6.33
N GLU A 107 4.67 0.69 6.96
CA GLU A 107 4.98 -0.68 7.40
C GLU A 107 4.35 -1.06 8.72
N ILE A 108 3.95 -0.10 9.56
CA ILE A 108 3.35 -0.39 10.86
C ILE A 108 1.87 -0.01 10.88
N VAL A 109 1.56 1.26 10.64
CA VAL A 109 0.17 1.72 10.84
C VAL A 109 -0.74 1.16 9.75
N GLN A 110 -0.38 1.30 8.47
CA GLN A 110 -1.18 0.75 7.38
C GLN A 110 -1.18 -0.78 7.34
N ALA A 111 -0.07 -1.43 7.73
CA ALA A 111 0.00 -2.88 7.71
C ALA A 111 -0.82 -3.56 8.82
N TYR A 112 -0.77 -3.02 10.05
CA TYR A 112 -1.38 -3.66 11.22
C TYR A 112 -2.65 -2.97 11.71
N LEU A 113 -2.83 -1.68 11.42
CA LEU A 113 -3.94 -0.85 11.90
C LEU A 113 -4.59 -0.03 10.74
N PRO A 114 -4.88 -0.64 9.57
CA PRO A 114 -5.35 0.09 8.39
C PRO A 114 -6.63 0.89 8.64
N GLU A 115 -7.54 0.36 9.45
CA GLU A 115 -8.81 1.00 9.82
C GLU A 115 -8.63 2.27 10.65
N TYR A 116 -7.46 2.44 11.27
CA TYR A 116 -7.15 3.61 12.09
C TYR A 116 -6.21 4.57 11.37
N TRP A 117 -5.81 4.32 10.13
CA TRP A 117 -4.88 5.19 9.42
C TRP A 117 -5.55 6.48 8.93
N GLY A 118 -5.10 7.61 9.49
CA GLY A 118 -5.60 8.95 9.14
C GLY A 118 -4.75 9.71 8.12
N GLY A 119 -3.62 9.14 7.70
CA GLY A 119 -2.71 9.79 6.75
C GLY A 119 -1.74 10.79 7.40
N GLU A 120 -1.03 11.52 6.53
CA GLU A 120 -0.18 12.64 6.93
C GLU A 120 -1.02 13.94 7.01
N ILE A 121 -0.97 14.64 8.15
CA ILE A 121 -1.68 15.91 8.34
C ILE A 121 -0.72 17.08 8.10
N GLY A 122 -1.19 18.11 7.40
CA GLY A 122 -0.42 19.33 7.14
C GLY A 122 0.38 19.27 5.84
N ALA A 123 0.32 18.14 5.13
CA ALA A 123 0.52 18.17 3.69
C ALA A 123 -0.57 19.08 3.10
N ALA A 124 -0.17 20.15 2.38
CA ALA A 124 -1.11 20.84 1.51
C ALA A 124 -1.85 19.75 0.74
N GLN A 125 -3.18 19.68 0.92
CA GLN A 125 -3.98 18.67 0.27
C GLN A 125 -3.60 18.68 -1.20
N LYS A 126 -2.96 17.62 -1.70
CA LYS A 126 -3.11 17.31 -3.12
C LYS A 126 -4.63 17.24 -3.32
N PRO A 127 -5.18 17.98 -4.28
CA PRO A 127 -6.59 18.36 -4.29
C PRO A 127 -7.45 17.13 -4.04
N GLN A 128 -8.15 17.11 -2.89
CA GLN A 128 -9.28 16.21 -2.71
C GLN A 128 -10.39 16.76 -3.61
N LEU A 129 -10.51 16.20 -4.81
CA LEU A 129 -11.58 16.53 -5.73
C LEU A 129 -12.92 16.09 -5.13
N LYS A 130 -13.79 17.08 -4.90
CA LYS A 130 -15.19 16.89 -4.51
C LYS A 130 -15.90 16.06 -5.58
N ILE A 131 -16.61 15.03 -5.14
CA ILE A 131 -17.45 14.16 -5.96
C ILE A 131 -18.75 14.91 -6.31
N ILE A 132 -19.09 14.97 -7.60
CA ILE A 132 -20.47 15.22 -8.09
C ILE A 132 -21.00 13.85 -8.56
N PRO A 133 -22.25 13.47 -8.24
CA PRO A 133 -22.74 12.12 -8.52
C PRO A 133 -23.15 11.95 -9.98
N GLY A 134 -22.59 10.93 -10.64
CA GLY A 134 -23.15 10.33 -11.87
C GLY A 134 -22.19 10.27 -13.06
N GLY A 135 -21.70 9.07 -13.38
CA GLY A 135 -21.22 8.71 -14.73
C GLY A 135 -19.71 8.46 -14.89
N LYS A 136 -19.37 7.18 -15.09
CA LYS A 136 -18.24 6.52 -15.80
C LYS A 136 -16.85 7.19 -15.88
N PHE A 137 -15.85 6.30 -15.78
CA PHE A 137 -14.41 6.47 -15.54
C PHE A 137 -14.07 6.75 -14.07
N SER A 138 -13.21 5.90 -13.49
CA SER A 138 -12.53 6.18 -12.22
C SER A 138 -11.17 6.77 -12.56
N PRO A 139 -10.96 8.10 -12.50
CA PRO A 139 -9.69 8.73 -12.83
C PRO A 139 -8.96 9.12 -11.53
N ASN A 140 -8.95 8.24 -10.52
CA ASN A 140 -8.44 8.61 -9.19
C ASN A 140 -7.61 7.54 -8.46
N ALA A 141 -6.96 6.63 -9.19
CA ALA A 141 -5.76 5.98 -8.67
C ALA A 141 -4.59 6.98 -8.81
N THR A 142 -4.37 7.86 -7.83
CA THR A 142 -3.12 8.64 -7.79
C THR A 142 -1.99 7.67 -7.46
N TYR A 143 -1.41 7.10 -8.51
CA TYR A 143 -0.22 6.28 -8.41
C TYR A 143 0.93 7.11 -7.84
N PRO A 144 1.77 6.54 -6.96
CA PRO A 144 3.06 7.10 -6.63
C PRO A 144 3.84 7.42 -7.92
N SER A 145 4.57 8.54 -7.95
CA SER A 145 5.24 9.03 -9.17
C SER A 145 6.20 8.00 -9.80
N ARG A 146 6.77 7.10 -8.98
CA ARG A 146 7.62 6.00 -9.45
C ARG A 146 6.83 4.96 -10.26
N ILE A 147 5.60 4.65 -9.83
CA ILE A 147 4.72 3.71 -10.54
C ILE A 147 4.25 4.33 -11.86
N LEU A 148 3.85 5.61 -11.85
CA LEU A 148 3.48 6.33 -13.09
C LEU A 148 4.61 6.29 -14.13
N ASN A 149 5.83 6.61 -13.72
CA ASN A 149 6.99 6.61 -14.62
C ASN A 149 7.28 5.21 -15.20
N LEU A 150 7.07 4.15 -14.40
CA LEU A 150 7.25 2.78 -14.88
C LEU A 150 6.16 2.34 -15.83
N ILE A 151 4.89 2.69 -15.56
CA ILE A 151 3.76 2.42 -16.46
C ILE A 151 4.02 3.10 -17.82
N GLU A 152 4.43 4.38 -17.81
CA GLU A 152 4.75 5.13 -19.03
C GLU A 152 5.89 4.47 -19.82
N LYS A 153 6.97 4.04 -19.14
CA LYS A 153 8.07 3.30 -19.77
C LYS A 153 7.62 1.96 -20.35
N CYS A 154 6.71 1.24 -19.69
CA CYS A 154 6.14 0.01 -20.24
C CYS A 154 5.37 0.29 -21.53
N HIS A 155 4.55 1.36 -21.55
CA HIS A 155 3.78 1.76 -22.74
C HIS A 155 4.71 2.14 -23.91
N GLN A 156 5.73 2.94 -23.65
CA GLN A 156 6.77 3.30 -24.64
C GLN A 156 7.52 2.06 -25.18
N SER A 157 7.64 1.01 -24.37
CA SER A 157 8.30 -0.26 -24.73
C SER A 157 7.35 -1.28 -25.38
N GLY A 158 6.18 -0.85 -25.87
CA GLY A 158 5.19 -1.70 -26.54
C GLY A 158 4.38 -2.61 -25.61
N CYS A 159 4.40 -2.35 -24.30
CA CYS A 159 3.67 -3.08 -23.27
C CYS A 159 2.63 -2.18 -22.59
N PRO A 160 1.42 -2.06 -23.16
CA PRO A 160 0.34 -1.26 -22.60
C PRO A 160 -0.25 -1.96 -21.36
N VAL A 161 0.46 -1.85 -20.23
CA VAL A 161 0.03 -2.39 -18.95
C VAL A 161 -1.09 -1.51 -18.36
N VAL A 162 -2.12 -2.17 -17.86
CA VAL A 162 -3.22 -1.56 -17.09
C VAL A 162 -3.03 -1.96 -15.64
N CYS A 163 -3.01 -0.95 -14.77
CA CYS A 163 -3.01 -1.15 -13.34
C CYS A 163 -4.32 -0.58 -12.80
N ASP A 164 -4.95 -1.31 -11.89
CA ASP A 164 -6.10 -0.85 -11.12
C ASP A 164 -5.73 -0.91 -9.64
N ARG A 165 -5.77 0.22 -8.95
CA ARG A 165 -5.58 0.26 -7.50
C ARG A 165 -6.86 -0.24 -6.82
N LEU A 166 -6.73 -1.22 -5.96
CA LEU A 166 -7.81 -1.80 -5.16
C LEU A 166 -7.95 -1.04 -3.84
N ASP A 167 -9.15 -1.11 -3.25
CA ASP A 167 -9.45 -0.45 -1.96
C ASP A 167 -8.58 -0.97 -0.82
N CYS A 168 -8.09 -2.22 -0.92
CA CYS A 168 -7.16 -2.82 0.04
C CYS A 168 -5.70 -2.35 -0.11
N GLY A 169 -5.42 -1.39 -1.00
CA GLY A 169 -4.07 -0.86 -1.23
C GLY A 169 -3.20 -1.68 -2.18
N TYR A 170 -3.68 -2.82 -2.66
CA TYR A 170 -3.03 -3.64 -3.69
C TYR A 170 -3.35 -3.14 -5.10
N TYR A 171 -2.67 -3.68 -6.09
CA TYR A 171 -2.80 -3.34 -7.50
C TYR A 171 -3.14 -4.58 -8.31
N ARG A 172 -4.28 -4.56 -9.00
CA ARG A 172 -4.58 -5.53 -10.05
C ARG A 172 -3.85 -5.08 -11.30
N VAL A 173 -3.09 -5.99 -11.92
CA VAL A 173 -2.28 -5.67 -13.09
C VAL A 173 -2.74 -6.55 -14.25
N SER A 174 -2.90 -5.95 -15.42
CA SER A 174 -3.17 -6.69 -16.65
C SER A 174 -2.36 -6.14 -17.81
N LEU A 175 -2.05 -7.00 -18.78
CA LEU A 175 -1.38 -6.63 -20.03
C LEU A 175 -2.18 -7.19 -21.19
N ARG A 176 -2.63 -6.33 -22.12
CA ARG A 176 -3.45 -6.72 -23.28
C ARG A 176 -4.72 -7.52 -22.91
N GLY A 177 -5.31 -7.23 -21.75
CA GLY A 177 -6.51 -7.92 -21.24
C GLY A 177 -6.23 -9.18 -20.43
N GLU A 178 -4.98 -9.66 -20.38
CA GLU A 178 -4.61 -10.79 -19.54
C GLU A 178 -4.22 -10.34 -18.14
N SER A 179 -4.76 -11.02 -17.13
CA SER A 179 -4.46 -10.74 -15.73
C SER A 179 -3.05 -11.23 -15.37
N LEU A 180 -2.21 -10.32 -14.88
CA LEU A 180 -0.90 -10.63 -14.28
C LEU A 180 -1.01 -10.85 -12.76
N GLY A 181 -2.22 -10.77 -12.21
CA GLY A 181 -2.48 -10.97 -10.78
C GLY A 181 -2.64 -9.67 -9.99
N VAL A 182 -2.67 -9.83 -8.67
CA VAL A 182 -2.85 -8.76 -7.69
C VAL A 182 -1.58 -8.64 -6.85
N TRP A 183 -1.01 -7.44 -6.77
CA TRP A 183 0.32 -7.19 -6.23
C TRP A 183 0.31 -6.08 -5.19
N SER A 184 1.17 -6.19 -4.18
CA SER A 184 1.48 -5.05 -3.32
C SER A 184 2.20 -3.96 -4.14
N GLU A 185 2.39 -2.77 -3.57
CA GLU A 185 3.16 -1.70 -4.24
C GLU A 185 4.56 -2.17 -4.66
N LEU A 186 5.28 -2.86 -3.78
CA LEU A 186 6.61 -3.41 -4.08
C LEU A 186 6.54 -4.51 -5.14
N GLY A 187 5.53 -5.38 -5.07
CA GLY A 187 5.30 -6.40 -6.08
C GLY A 187 5.03 -5.80 -7.47
N LEU A 188 4.24 -4.72 -7.53
CA LEU A 188 3.95 -3.99 -8.76
C LEU A 188 5.23 -3.41 -9.38
N LEU A 189 6.11 -2.82 -8.58
CA LEU A 189 7.40 -2.33 -9.09
C LEU A 189 8.24 -3.46 -9.71
N GLY A 190 8.22 -4.65 -9.11
CA GLY A 190 8.86 -5.85 -9.66
C GLY A 190 8.27 -6.28 -10.99
N VAL A 191 6.94 -6.40 -11.07
CA VAL A 191 6.22 -6.78 -12.29
C VAL A 191 6.46 -5.78 -13.42
N LEU A 192 6.32 -4.48 -13.16
CA LEU A 192 6.55 -3.44 -14.17
C LEU A 192 8.02 -3.40 -14.63
N SER A 193 8.97 -3.61 -13.73
CA SER A 193 10.40 -3.70 -14.09
C SER A 193 10.69 -4.94 -14.92
N GLY A 194 10.07 -6.08 -14.59
CA GLY A 194 10.19 -7.33 -15.33
C GLY A 194 9.60 -7.24 -16.74
N LEU A 195 8.45 -6.58 -16.91
CA LEU A 195 7.82 -6.36 -18.22
C LEU A 195 8.69 -5.55 -19.19
N ARG A 196 9.70 -4.83 -18.70
CA ARG A 196 10.68 -4.09 -19.52
C ARG A 196 11.85 -4.95 -20.00
N GLN A 197 12.00 -6.15 -19.47
CA GLN A 197 13.04 -7.09 -19.85
C GLN A 197 12.42 -8.23 -20.65
N GLU A 198 12.88 -8.42 -21.89
CA GLU A 198 12.34 -9.42 -22.82
C GLU A 198 12.29 -10.83 -22.21
N PHE A 199 13.38 -11.23 -21.54
CA PHE A 199 13.48 -12.51 -20.83
C PHE A 199 12.39 -12.77 -19.78
N TYR A 200 11.96 -11.72 -19.06
CA TYR A 200 10.94 -11.86 -18.02
C TYR A 200 9.52 -11.69 -18.58
N ARG A 201 9.38 -10.98 -19.70
CA ARG A 201 8.08 -10.73 -20.36
C ARG A 201 7.42 -12.04 -20.79
N GLU A 202 8.18 -12.97 -21.37
CA GLU A 202 7.67 -14.27 -21.81
C GLU A 202 7.16 -15.15 -20.66
N ARG A 203 7.75 -15.00 -19.46
CA ARG A 203 7.34 -15.74 -18.26
C ARG A 203 6.10 -15.14 -17.61
N LEU A 204 5.96 -13.82 -17.67
CA LEU A 204 4.82 -13.10 -17.11
C LEU A 204 3.59 -13.21 -17.99
N VAL A 205 3.77 -13.27 -19.31
CA VAL A 205 2.67 -13.35 -20.29
C VAL A 205 3.01 -14.41 -21.34
N PRO A 206 2.72 -15.69 -21.06
CA PRO A 206 3.05 -16.80 -21.96
C PRO A 206 2.38 -16.70 -23.35
N SER A 207 1.35 -15.89 -23.51
CA SER A 207 0.66 -15.68 -24.80
C SER A 207 1.42 -14.75 -25.76
N ILE A 208 2.36 -13.94 -25.27
CA ILE A 208 3.12 -12.98 -26.10
C ILE A 208 4.14 -13.70 -27.01
N SER A 209 4.54 -14.93 -26.68
CA SER A 209 5.51 -15.72 -27.44
C SER A 209 4.89 -16.55 -28.58
N ASN A 210 3.58 -16.44 -28.85
CA ASN A 210 2.93 -17.22 -29.91
C ASN A 210 1.98 -16.38 -30.79
N PRO A 211 2.41 -15.95 -32.00
CA PRO A 211 1.56 -15.13 -32.88
C PRO A 211 0.33 -15.86 -33.47
N ASN A 212 0.14 -17.15 -33.17
CA ASN A 212 -0.94 -17.98 -33.73
C ASN A 212 -2.12 -18.27 -32.76
N ALA A 213 -2.14 -17.70 -31.55
CA ALA A 213 -3.23 -17.95 -30.60
C ALA A 213 -4.30 -16.85 -30.63
N SER A 214 -5.01 -16.70 -31.75
CA SER A 214 -6.24 -15.90 -31.80
C SER A 214 -7.31 -16.59 -32.64
N THR A 215 -8.10 -17.47 -32.01
CA THR A 215 -9.57 -17.46 -32.07
C THR A 215 -10.13 -18.64 -31.27
N LYS A 216 -10.90 -18.34 -30.23
CA LYS A 216 -12.18 -19.03 -29.91
C LYS A 216 -12.87 -18.22 -28.81
N VAL A 217 -13.73 -17.31 -29.27
CA VAL A 217 -14.78 -16.72 -28.45
C VAL A 217 -15.88 -17.78 -28.36
N GLU A 218 -16.10 -18.34 -27.18
CA GLU A 218 -17.27 -19.18 -26.92
C GLU A 218 -18.28 -18.38 -26.09
N THR A 219 -19.28 -17.90 -26.81
CA THR A 219 -20.49 -17.25 -26.29
C THR A 219 -21.30 -18.28 -25.51
N ILE A 220 -21.54 -18.09 -24.22
CA ILE A 220 -22.61 -18.80 -23.51
C ILE A 220 -23.74 -17.82 -23.24
N SER A 221 -24.77 -17.98 -24.08
CA SER A 221 -26.07 -17.32 -24.01
C SER A 221 -26.89 -17.86 -22.84
N ASN A 222 -27.53 -16.95 -22.11
CA ASN A 222 -28.66 -17.26 -21.23
C ASN A 222 -29.74 -18.05 -21.98
N ARG A 223 -30.30 -19.08 -21.32
CA ARG A 223 -31.65 -19.58 -21.60
C ARG A 223 -32.28 -20.11 -20.31
N MET A 224 -33.18 -19.31 -19.74
CA MET A 224 -34.24 -19.81 -18.86
C MET A 224 -35.17 -20.71 -19.69
N VAL A 225 -35.54 -21.89 -19.19
CA VAL A 225 -36.87 -22.49 -19.40
C VAL A 225 -37.29 -23.24 -18.13
N PHE A 226 -38.52 -22.97 -17.72
CA PHE A 226 -39.32 -23.53 -16.62
C PHE A 226 -39.79 -24.98 -16.86
N THR A 227 -40.44 -25.52 -15.83
CA THR A 227 -41.36 -26.70 -15.72
C THR A 227 -40.71 -28.01 -15.24
N SER A 228 -41.33 -28.88 -14.43
CA SER A 228 -42.47 -28.82 -13.50
C SER A 228 -42.55 -30.17 -12.75
N SER A 229 -42.92 -30.13 -11.48
CA SER A 229 -43.85 -31.04 -10.77
C SER A 229 -43.54 -32.53 -10.46
N HIS A 230 -44.01 -32.85 -9.24
CA HIS A 230 -44.35 -34.14 -8.58
C HIS A 230 -43.21 -34.89 -7.86
N GLN A 231 -43.19 -34.86 -6.51
CA GLN A 231 -43.89 -35.77 -5.54
C GLN A 231 -43.45 -37.24 -5.72
N VAL A 232 -43.02 -37.98 -4.70
CA VAL A 232 -43.77 -38.42 -3.52
C VAL A 232 -42.80 -38.84 -2.38
N GLU A 233 -43.31 -38.72 -1.15
CA GLU A 233 -42.82 -39.20 0.15
C GLU A 233 -42.32 -40.65 0.20
N ALA A 234 -41.42 -40.96 1.15
CA ALA A 234 -41.69 -41.96 2.19
C ALA A 234 -40.62 -41.95 3.29
N GLN A 235 -41.12 -42.04 4.51
CA GLN A 235 -40.48 -42.01 5.82
C GLN A 235 -39.59 -43.23 6.11
N SER A 236 -38.68 -43.13 7.09
CA SER A 236 -38.86 -43.72 8.43
C SER A 236 -37.55 -44.19 9.09
N ARG A 237 -37.42 -43.83 10.39
CA ARG A 237 -36.58 -44.41 11.47
C ARG A 237 -35.09 -44.05 11.43
N TYR A 238 -34.46 -43.58 12.51
CA TYR A 238 -34.58 -43.99 13.91
C TYR A 238 -34.35 -42.80 14.88
N LYS A 239 -35.16 -42.75 15.95
CA LYS A 239 -34.76 -42.19 17.25
C LYS A 239 -34.71 -43.35 18.23
N LEU A 240 -33.54 -43.57 18.84
CA LEU A 240 -33.29 -43.64 20.27
C LEU A 240 -31.78 -43.62 20.49
#